data_AF-A0A850JP77-F1
#
_entry.id   AF-A0A850JP77-F1
#
_cell.length_a   1.000
_cell.length_b   1.000
_cell.length_c   1.000
_cell.angle_alpha   90.00
_cell.angle_beta   90.00
_cell.angle_gamma   90.00
#
_symmetry.space_group_name_H-M   'P 1'
#
loop_
_entity.id
_entity.type
_entity.pdbx_description
1 polymer ?
#
loop_
_entity_poly.entity_id
_entity_poly.type
_entity_poly.pdbx_seq_one_letter_code
_entity_poly.pdbx_strand_id
1 'polypeptide(L)'
;MTIHQQDFQAPRDAEPTRIEIPAQRAQRAVPPLPRPVPRPVPVPVPLRPGHRFLVYKQDPSVTALGARLAFLPTVVLNGPMDARVQTELAQVTPVARNINGDFVFAAGTPQFDCAHTFAVVRQTMAMYERHNGGNPIPFAWNVSGNTDRITVFPHAGEGANAFYSRTAKALKFLFFTPQGQRAVLHTCRSLDIVAHETGHAILDGLKPGWLSAGNPPQTGGLHEAFGDITAIFLALAEPDQAEALVALTKANLHDKSFLSELAEEFGKALGMPSGLRNADNDLKLSQVGNEVHAISQVFTGAIYDVLADVYTFELSRQRRTKDPAIVLIETASALCKLVFDAIVASPATGARYVDVANKMLQVSAGRGDPAIYRTFIRNRFAVREITTAATPLRDMLSGRMTMTEPGYTGDGQDVTEVEPRDEHSASLRADQDRSRCCGTMQMPEYQVVAPEKLARRGSLEDDDILRDELDELHRAFSK
;
A
#
# COMPACT_ATOMS: atom_id res chain seq x y z
N MET A 1 30.41 37.40 51.56
CA MET A 1 30.47 38.22 52.80
C MET A 1 29.05 38.73 53.03
N THR A 2 28.35 38.51 54.13
CA THR A 2 28.70 38.00 55.46
C THR A 2 27.41 37.52 56.15
N ILE A 3 27.59 36.74 57.20
CA ILE A 3 26.66 35.87 57.91
C ILE A 3 26.03 36.57 59.16
N HIS A 4 24.80 36.15 59.52
CA HIS A 4 24.07 36.08 60.81
C HIS A 4 23.98 37.23 61.86
N GLN A 5 22.79 37.41 62.43
CA GLN A 5 22.36 37.09 63.83
C GLN A 5 20.88 37.52 64.03
N GLN A 6 19.93 36.71 64.50
CA GLN A 6 19.58 36.36 65.92
C GLN A 6 19.33 37.61 66.79
N ASP A 7 18.37 37.75 67.71
CA ASP A 7 17.33 36.90 68.31
C ASP A 7 16.53 37.77 69.31
N PHE A 8 15.24 37.43 69.58
CA PHE A 8 14.45 37.54 70.86
C PHE A 8 14.41 38.90 71.65
N GLN A 9 13.40 39.32 72.44
CA GLN A 9 12.23 38.72 73.13
C GLN A 9 11.30 39.85 73.68
N ALA A 10 10.03 39.52 73.96
CA ALA A 10 8.96 40.37 74.54
C ALA A 10 9.19 40.77 76.04
N PRO A 11 8.36 41.62 76.74
CA PRO A 11 7.00 41.22 77.19
C PRO A 11 5.95 42.31 77.65
N ARG A 12 4.72 41.84 77.98
CA ARG A 12 3.72 42.26 79.03
C ARG A 12 2.71 43.44 78.86
N ASP A 13 1.43 43.04 78.78
CA ASP A 13 0.21 43.33 79.60
C ASP A 13 -0.27 44.75 80.02
N ALA A 14 -1.47 45.14 79.53
CA ALA A 14 -2.67 45.61 80.28
C ALA A 14 -3.78 46.10 79.29
N GLU A 15 -4.82 45.28 79.03
CA GLU A 15 -6.25 45.36 79.46
C GLU A 15 -7.21 46.35 78.72
N PRO A 16 -8.53 46.02 78.59
CA PRO A 16 -9.24 46.04 77.31
C PRO A 16 -10.42 47.03 77.23
N THR A 17 -10.82 47.41 76.01
CA THR A 17 -12.10 48.10 75.76
C THR A 17 -13.11 47.14 75.13
N ARG A 18 -14.17 46.82 75.88
CA ARG A 18 -15.33 46.03 75.45
C ARG A 18 -16.08 46.73 74.31
N ILE A 19 -16.27 46.03 73.20
CA ILE A 19 -17.34 46.30 72.24
C ILE A 19 -18.16 45.01 72.13
N GLU A 20 -19.42 45.06 72.53
CA GLU A 20 -20.40 43.98 72.34
C GLU A 20 -20.77 43.87 70.87
N ILE A 21 -20.48 42.71 70.25
CA ILE A 21 -20.94 42.36 68.90
C ILE A 21 -21.97 41.22 69.03
N PRO A 22 -23.20 41.37 68.48
CA PRO A 22 -24.25 40.37 68.59
C PRO A 22 -23.84 39.00 68.03
N ALA A 23 -24.27 37.94 68.72
CA ALA A 23 -23.96 36.54 68.41
C ALA A 23 -24.11 36.21 66.91
N GLN A 24 -23.01 35.81 66.28
CA GLN A 24 -23.00 35.28 64.92
C GLN A 24 -23.87 34.02 64.85
N ARG A 25 -24.99 34.16 64.14
CA ARG A 25 -25.83 33.03 63.69
C ARG A 25 -24.94 32.00 63.01
N ALA A 26 -24.88 30.78 63.56
CA ALA A 26 -24.16 29.67 62.99
C ALA A 26 -24.54 29.51 61.50
N GLN A 27 -23.57 29.74 60.61
CA GLN A 27 -23.73 29.43 59.19
C GLN A 27 -23.90 27.92 59.07
N ARG A 28 -25.09 27.49 58.62
CA ARG A 28 -25.35 26.08 58.29
C ARG A 28 -24.33 25.63 57.25
N ALA A 29 -23.61 24.55 57.56
CA ALA A 29 -22.73 23.88 56.60
C ALA A 29 -23.52 23.55 55.33
N VAL A 30 -22.99 23.96 54.17
CA VAL A 30 -23.54 23.61 52.86
C VAL A 30 -23.41 22.09 52.71
N PRO A 31 -24.49 21.37 52.36
CA PRO A 31 -24.40 19.93 52.14
C PRO A 31 -23.38 19.62 51.04
N PRO A 32 -22.59 18.53 51.15
CA PRO A 32 -21.71 18.12 50.06
C PRO A 32 -22.53 17.91 48.79
N LEU A 33 -22.06 18.45 47.68
CA LEU A 33 -22.68 18.23 46.37
C LEU A 33 -22.79 16.70 46.13
N PRO A 34 -23.93 16.20 45.64
CA PRO A 34 -24.08 14.79 45.32
C PRO A 34 -22.96 14.37 44.37
N ARG A 35 -22.23 13.30 44.71
CA ARG A 35 -21.27 12.70 43.78
C ARG A 35 -22.05 12.34 42.50
N PRO A 36 -21.59 12.75 41.31
CA PRO A 36 -22.27 12.39 40.07
C PRO A 36 -22.35 10.86 39.99
N VAL A 37 -23.59 10.35 39.93
CA VAL A 37 -23.85 8.93 39.72
C VAL A 37 -23.25 8.56 38.36
N PRO A 38 -22.34 7.58 38.27
CA PRO A 38 -21.83 7.13 36.98
C PRO A 38 -23.02 6.69 36.13
N ARG A 39 -23.29 7.38 35.03
CA ARG A 39 -24.28 6.94 34.05
C ARG A 39 -23.65 5.80 33.26
N PRO A 40 -24.21 4.58 33.26
CA PRO A 40 -23.71 3.51 32.41
C PRO A 40 -23.79 3.97 30.96
N VAL A 41 -22.65 4.00 30.27
CA VAL A 41 -22.63 4.25 28.82
C VAL A 41 -23.00 2.93 28.14
N PRO A 42 -24.06 2.88 27.31
CA PRO A 42 -24.38 1.67 26.57
C PRO A 42 -23.18 1.23 25.72
N VAL A 43 -22.70 0.01 25.94
CA VAL A 43 -21.66 -0.58 25.09
C VAL A 43 -22.37 -1.19 23.87
N PRO A 44 -22.01 -0.83 22.63
CA PRO A 44 -22.59 -1.43 21.44
C PRO A 44 -22.39 -2.95 21.42
N VAL A 45 -23.46 -3.69 21.18
CA VAL A 45 -23.46 -5.16 21.02
C VAL A 45 -23.85 -5.47 19.57
N PRO A 46 -23.10 -6.32 18.84
CA PRO A 46 -21.93 -7.08 19.29
C PRO A 46 -20.66 -6.22 19.40
N LEU A 47 -19.84 -6.53 20.40
CA LEU A 47 -18.46 -6.05 20.47
C LEU A 47 -17.72 -6.54 19.22
N ARG A 48 -17.07 -5.63 18.49
CA ARG A 48 -16.16 -6.03 17.40
C ARG A 48 -14.86 -6.54 18.02
N PRO A 49 -14.52 -7.84 17.88
CA PRO A 49 -13.24 -8.33 18.35
C PRO A 49 -12.11 -7.72 17.52
N GLY A 50 -10.92 -7.59 18.11
CA GLY A 50 -9.77 -7.08 17.40
C GLY A 50 -8.55 -6.95 18.29
N HIS A 51 -7.44 -6.62 17.66
CA HIS A 51 -6.13 -6.50 18.32
C HIS A 51 -5.40 -5.27 17.79
N ARG A 52 -4.61 -4.63 18.67
CA ARG A 52 -3.71 -3.54 18.29
C ARG A 52 -2.35 -4.10 17.89
N PHE A 53 -1.76 -3.48 16.87
CA PHE A 53 -0.43 -3.77 16.35
C PHE A 53 0.39 -2.50 16.32
N LEU A 54 1.67 -2.56 16.67
CA LEU A 54 2.60 -1.48 16.33
C LEU A 54 3.13 -1.71 14.92
N VAL A 55 3.03 -0.70 14.05
CA VAL A 55 3.36 -0.81 12.63
C VAL A 55 4.19 0.40 12.22
N TYR A 56 5.32 0.20 11.52
CA TYR A 56 6.03 1.31 10.88
C TYR A 56 5.13 1.99 9.86
N LYS A 57 5.11 3.32 9.87
CA LYS A 57 4.21 4.07 8.99
C LYS A 57 4.66 4.04 7.54
N GLN A 58 5.96 3.97 7.31
CA GLN A 58 6.60 3.83 6.01
C GLN A 58 7.91 3.04 6.21
N ASP A 59 8.77 2.96 5.21
CA ASP A 59 10.17 2.56 5.34
C ASP A 59 10.84 3.19 6.59
N PRO A 60 11.58 2.41 7.40
CA PRO A 60 12.15 2.88 8.66
C PRO A 60 13.19 3.99 8.51
N SER A 61 13.73 4.22 7.31
CA SER A 61 14.60 5.37 7.01
C SER A 61 13.82 6.69 6.92
N VAL A 62 12.48 6.66 6.77
CA VAL A 62 11.59 7.83 6.84
C VAL A 62 11.24 8.14 8.29
N THR A 63 12.27 8.49 9.06
CA THR A 63 12.22 8.62 10.53
C THR A 63 11.19 9.65 11.04
N ALA A 64 10.85 10.66 10.23
CA ALA A 64 9.86 11.68 10.58
C ALA A 64 8.44 11.11 10.79
N LEU A 65 8.09 10.00 10.16
CA LEU A 65 6.77 9.37 10.30
C LEU A 65 6.72 8.43 11.50
N GLY A 66 7.79 7.67 11.75
CA GLY A 66 7.88 6.73 12.86
C GLY A 66 6.91 5.54 12.73
N ALA A 67 6.27 5.16 13.83
CA ALA A 67 5.33 4.04 13.90
C ALA A 67 3.95 4.48 14.41
N ARG A 68 2.90 3.72 14.08
CA ARG A 68 1.53 3.90 14.59
C ARG A 68 1.00 2.65 15.26
N LEU A 69 0.03 2.83 16.15
CA LEU A 69 -0.85 1.75 16.57
C LEU A 69 -1.95 1.57 15.51
N ALA A 70 -2.00 0.41 14.89
CA ALA A 70 -3.06 -0.01 13.98
C ALA A 70 -4.02 -0.96 14.70
N PHE A 71 -5.33 -0.84 14.45
CA PHE A 71 -6.33 -1.75 14.97
C PHE A 71 -6.82 -2.67 13.86
N LEU A 72 -6.64 -3.98 14.03
CA LEU A 72 -7.24 -4.97 13.14
C LEU A 72 -8.55 -5.48 13.75
N PRO A 73 -9.71 -5.24 13.12
CA PRO A 73 -11.03 -5.60 13.66
C PRO A 73 -11.37 -7.08 13.41
N THR A 74 -10.41 -7.97 13.67
CA THR A 74 -10.53 -9.42 13.49
C THR A 74 -9.83 -10.16 14.63
N VAL A 75 -10.27 -11.38 14.93
CA VAL A 75 -9.57 -12.25 15.87
C VAL A 75 -8.26 -12.72 15.25
N VAL A 76 -7.14 -12.54 15.97
CA VAL A 76 -5.80 -12.96 15.56
C VAL A 76 -5.20 -13.82 16.66
N LEU A 77 -4.82 -15.05 16.32
CA LEU A 77 -4.18 -16.04 17.21
C LEU A 77 -2.68 -15.76 17.39
N ASN A 78 -2.04 -16.40 18.38
CA ASN A 78 -0.59 -16.29 18.59
C ASN A 78 0.19 -16.79 17.36
N GLY A 79 1.40 -16.24 17.15
CA GLY A 79 2.16 -16.38 15.91
C GLY A 79 1.41 -15.68 14.79
N PRO A 80 1.20 -14.35 14.91
CA PRO A 80 0.00 -13.64 14.48
C PRO A 80 -0.61 -14.29 13.24
N MET A 81 -1.79 -14.88 13.47
CA MET A 81 -2.40 -15.79 12.52
C MET A 81 -3.92 -15.63 12.52
N ASP A 82 -4.51 -15.62 11.34
CA ASP A 82 -5.95 -15.73 11.14
C ASP A 82 -6.29 -16.79 10.09
N ALA A 83 -7.52 -16.77 9.57
CA ALA A 83 -7.97 -17.75 8.58
C ALA A 83 -7.26 -17.63 7.21
N ARG A 84 -6.61 -16.49 6.93
CA ARG A 84 -6.04 -16.15 5.63
C ARG A 84 -4.52 -16.02 5.64
N VAL A 85 -3.93 -15.68 6.78
CA VAL A 85 -2.50 -15.37 6.92
C VAL A 85 -1.95 -16.04 8.17
N GLN A 86 -0.72 -16.54 8.10
CA GLN A 86 0.08 -16.91 9.27
C GLN A 86 1.49 -16.36 9.14
N THR A 87 2.15 -16.09 10.27
CA THR A 87 3.58 -15.75 10.29
C THR A 87 4.42 -16.91 10.80
N GLU A 88 5.55 -17.15 10.17
CA GLU A 88 6.56 -18.11 10.61
C GLU A 88 7.93 -17.44 10.70
N LEU A 89 8.56 -17.56 11.87
CA LEU A 89 9.92 -17.09 12.09
C LEU A 89 10.62 -18.04 13.07
N ALA A 90 11.67 -18.70 12.59
CA ALA A 90 12.41 -19.68 13.36
C ALA A 90 12.84 -19.12 14.73
N GLN A 91 12.63 -19.91 15.79
CA GLN A 91 12.95 -19.57 17.19
C GLN A 91 12.12 -18.41 17.80
N VAL A 92 11.25 -17.75 17.02
CA VAL A 92 10.45 -16.60 17.48
C VAL A 92 8.96 -16.92 17.51
N THR A 93 8.43 -17.62 16.50
CA THR A 93 7.03 -18.02 16.48
C THR A 93 6.76 -19.26 17.34
N PRO A 94 5.61 -19.34 18.04
CA PRO A 94 4.49 -18.40 17.98
C PRO A 94 4.72 -17.14 18.84
N VAL A 95 4.62 -15.95 18.22
CA VAL A 95 4.64 -14.67 18.93
C VAL A 95 3.33 -14.52 19.70
N ALA A 96 3.40 -14.51 21.03
CA ALA A 96 2.21 -14.41 21.88
C ALA A 96 1.70 -12.97 22.00
N ARG A 97 0.38 -12.81 22.10
CA ARG A 97 -0.24 -11.54 22.50
C ARG A 97 0.24 -11.12 23.89
N ASN A 98 0.33 -9.81 24.13
CA ASN A 98 0.63 -9.26 25.45
C ASN A 98 -0.57 -9.39 26.42
N ILE A 99 -0.41 -8.90 27.66
CA ILE A 99 -1.45 -8.98 28.72
C ILE A 99 -2.79 -8.33 28.32
N ASN A 100 -2.78 -7.36 27.40
CA ASN A 100 -3.98 -6.69 26.89
C ASN A 100 -4.60 -7.42 25.69
N GLY A 101 -4.03 -8.55 25.28
CA GLY A 101 -4.43 -9.27 24.08
C GLY A 101 -3.88 -8.66 22.79
N ASP A 102 -2.90 -7.76 22.84
CA ASP A 102 -2.39 -7.03 21.66
C ASP A 102 -1.02 -7.51 21.18
N PHE A 103 -0.64 -7.15 19.95
CA PHE A 103 0.67 -7.42 19.33
C PHE A 103 1.49 -6.13 19.24
N VAL A 104 1.74 -5.51 20.39
CA VAL A 104 2.53 -4.28 20.51
C VAL A 104 3.89 -4.63 21.11
N PHE A 105 4.92 -4.60 20.28
CA PHE A 105 6.31 -4.92 20.63
C PHE A 105 7.24 -3.75 20.33
N ALA A 106 8.41 -3.73 20.95
CA ALA A 106 9.42 -2.72 20.63
C ALA A 106 9.87 -2.84 19.16
N ALA A 107 9.87 -1.72 18.45
CA ALA A 107 10.24 -1.67 17.04
C ALA A 107 11.66 -2.20 16.81
N GLY A 108 11.86 -2.97 15.72
CA GLY A 108 13.12 -3.62 15.39
C GLY A 108 13.41 -4.94 16.12
N THR A 109 12.49 -5.44 16.96
CA THR A 109 12.60 -6.79 17.54
C THR A 109 12.03 -7.85 16.59
N PRO A 110 12.47 -9.13 16.65
CA PRO A 110 11.89 -10.19 15.81
C PRO A 110 10.39 -10.42 16.03
N GLN A 111 9.89 -10.20 17.26
CA GLN A 111 8.46 -10.27 17.56
C GLN A 111 7.69 -9.11 16.90
N PHE A 112 8.28 -7.91 16.91
CA PHE A 112 7.76 -6.77 16.16
C PHE A 112 7.74 -7.09 14.66
N ASP A 113 8.81 -7.63 14.09
CA ASP A 113 8.88 -7.95 12.66
C ASP A 113 7.76 -8.91 12.25
N CYS A 114 7.45 -9.93 13.06
CA CYS A 114 6.29 -10.80 12.83
C CYS A 114 4.95 -10.03 12.89
N ALA A 115 4.73 -9.26 13.95
CA ALA A 115 3.48 -8.54 14.17
C ALA A 115 3.23 -7.44 13.13
N HIS A 116 4.27 -6.66 12.83
CA HIS A 116 4.25 -5.60 11.83
C HIS A 116 3.95 -6.15 10.44
N THR A 117 4.70 -7.17 9.99
CA THR A 117 4.53 -7.75 8.66
C THR A 117 3.13 -8.34 8.51
N PHE A 118 2.64 -9.07 9.51
CA PHE A 118 1.26 -9.58 9.52
C PHE A 118 0.24 -8.45 9.36
N ALA A 119 0.39 -7.38 10.13
CA ALA A 119 -0.56 -6.28 10.12
C ALA A 119 -0.59 -5.55 8.77
N VAL A 120 0.56 -5.28 8.17
CA VAL A 120 0.64 -4.65 6.84
C VAL A 120 0.01 -5.56 5.78
N VAL A 121 0.31 -6.87 5.77
CA VAL A 121 -0.34 -7.83 4.86
C VAL A 121 -1.87 -7.76 4.99
N ARG A 122 -2.39 -7.78 6.22
CA ARG A 122 -3.84 -7.70 6.46
C ARG A 122 -4.45 -6.36 6.08
N GLN A 123 -3.75 -5.25 6.29
CA GLN A 123 -4.19 -3.91 5.86
C GLN A 123 -4.28 -3.84 4.33
N THR A 124 -3.28 -4.34 3.60
CA THR A 124 -3.27 -4.43 2.14
C THR A 124 -4.42 -5.27 1.60
N MET A 125 -4.61 -6.48 2.15
CA MET A 125 -5.72 -7.34 1.76
C MET A 125 -7.07 -6.66 2.02
N ALA A 126 -7.26 -6.09 3.22
CA ALA A 126 -8.51 -5.42 3.57
C ALA A 126 -8.79 -4.20 2.69
N MET A 127 -7.77 -3.47 2.23
CA MET A 127 -7.92 -2.37 1.28
C MET A 127 -8.58 -2.85 -0.02
N TYR A 128 -8.03 -3.88 -0.65
CA TYR A 128 -8.60 -4.41 -1.89
C TYR A 128 -9.94 -5.12 -1.67
N GLU A 129 -10.14 -5.82 -0.55
CA GLU A 129 -11.43 -6.44 -0.22
C GLU A 129 -12.53 -5.39 -0.05
N ARG A 130 -12.25 -4.20 0.50
CA ARG A 130 -13.21 -3.06 0.50
C ARG A 130 -13.57 -2.64 -0.93
N HIS A 131 -12.60 -2.57 -1.82
CA HIS A 131 -12.83 -2.27 -3.25
C HIS A 131 -13.56 -3.41 -3.99
N ASN A 132 -13.49 -4.64 -3.47
CA ASN A 132 -14.20 -5.82 -3.96
C ASN A 132 -15.59 -6.01 -3.32
N GLY A 133 -16.20 -4.93 -2.81
CA GLY A 133 -17.53 -4.97 -2.18
C GLY A 133 -17.57 -5.70 -0.83
N GLY A 134 -16.43 -5.83 -0.15
CA GLY A 134 -16.28 -6.56 1.11
C GLY A 134 -16.04 -8.05 0.93
N ASN A 135 -15.98 -8.56 -0.31
CA ASN A 135 -15.74 -9.97 -0.58
C ASN A 135 -14.24 -10.30 -0.53
N PRO A 136 -13.85 -11.43 0.09
CA PRO A 136 -12.47 -11.87 0.09
C PRO A 136 -11.97 -12.15 -1.33
N ILE A 137 -10.79 -11.64 -1.65
CA ILE A 137 -10.11 -11.98 -2.92
C ILE A 137 -9.36 -13.30 -2.71
N PRO A 138 -9.64 -14.37 -3.46
CA PRO A 138 -8.96 -15.66 -3.29
C PRO A 138 -7.50 -15.56 -3.73
N PHE A 139 -6.61 -16.28 -3.05
CA PHE A 139 -5.29 -16.56 -3.64
C PHE A 139 -5.45 -17.53 -4.82
N ALA A 140 -4.48 -17.58 -5.73
CA ALA A 140 -4.62 -18.37 -6.95
C ALA A 140 -4.83 -19.87 -6.67
N TRP A 141 -4.39 -20.40 -5.52
CA TRP A 141 -4.62 -21.78 -5.10
C TRP A 141 -5.96 -22.02 -4.37
N ASN A 142 -6.70 -20.97 -3.98
CA ASN A 142 -7.97 -21.11 -3.27
C ASN A 142 -9.12 -21.41 -4.25
N VAL A 143 -9.12 -22.63 -4.80
CA VAL A 143 -10.19 -23.17 -5.66
C VAL A 143 -10.84 -24.39 -5.01
N SER A 144 -12.06 -24.73 -5.42
CA SER A 144 -12.74 -25.97 -4.99
C SER A 144 -12.81 -26.16 -3.47
N GLY A 145 -12.99 -25.07 -2.72
CA GLY A 145 -13.06 -25.10 -1.25
C GLY A 145 -11.71 -25.13 -0.54
N ASN A 146 -10.58 -25.03 -1.26
CA ASN A 146 -9.27 -24.83 -0.63
C ASN A 146 -9.24 -23.50 0.13
N THR A 147 -9.02 -23.56 1.44
CA THR A 147 -8.89 -22.41 2.35
C THR A 147 -7.47 -22.28 2.92
N ASP A 148 -6.47 -22.78 2.20
CA ASP A 148 -5.07 -22.65 2.63
C ASP A 148 -4.70 -21.17 2.67
N ARG A 149 -4.07 -20.82 3.79
CA ARG A 149 -3.55 -19.48 4.06
C ARG A 149 -2.22 -19.24 3.34
N ILE A 150 -1.87 -17.96 3.19
CA ILE A 150 -0.51 -17.58 2.83
C ILE A 150 0.38 -17.56 4.08
N THR A 151 1.60 -18.07 3.96
CA THR A 151 2.61 -18.03 5.04
C THR A 151 3.55 -16.84 4.83
N VAL A 152 3.72 -16.03 5.85
CA VAL A 152 4.60 -14.87 5.84
C VAL A 152 5.87 -15.21 6.61
N PHE A 153 7.00 -15.12 5.94
CA PHE A 153 8.33 -15.33 6.53
C PHE A 153 9.05 -13.97 6.63
N PRO A 154 9.00 -13.28 7.79
CA PRO A 154 9.66 -11.99 7.95
C PRO A 154 11.18 -12.06 7.75
N HIS A 155 11.80 -13.19 8.14
CA HIS A 155 13.22 -13.47 7.87
C HIS A 155 13.33 -14.82 7.14
N ALA A 156 13.12 -14.80 5.83
CA ALA A 156 13.12 -16.00 4.98
C ALA A 156 14.53 -16.51 4.64
N GLY A 157 15.54 -15.65 4.73
CA GLY A 157 16.93 -15.98 4.42
C GLY A 157 17.79 -14.73 4.25
N GLU A 158 19.09 -14.94 4.06
CA GLU A 158 20.04 -13.86 3.79
C GLU A 158 20.05 -13.51 2.29
N GLY A 159 19.91 -12.22 1.98
CA GLY A 159 19.93 -11.70 0.61
C GLY A 159 19.24 -10.35 0.49
N ALA A 160 19.58 -9.60 -0.57
CA ALA A 160 18.94 -8.34 -0.90
C ALA A 160 17.71 -8.59 -1.76
N ASN A 161 16.61 -9.07 -1.14
CA ASN A 161 15.37 -9.36 -1.86
C ASN A 161 14.12 -9.48 -0.95
N ALA A 162 12.94 -9.48 -1.56
CA ALA A 162 11.67 -9.93 -0.96
C ALA A 162 10.76 -10.43 -2.08
N PHE A 163 9.96 -11.48 -1.88
CA PHE A 163 9.10 -11.99 -2.95
C PHE A 163 7.86 -12.76 -2.50
N TYR A 164 6.83 -12.72 -3.33
CA TYR A 164 5.71 -13.66 -3.33
C TYR A 164 6.06 -14.97 -4.06
N SER A 165 5.56 -16.10 -3.56
CA SER A 165 5.65 -17.39 -4.24
C SER A 165 4.32 -18.13 -4.17
N ARG A 166 3.73 -18.41 -5.34
CA ARG A 166 2.49 -19.17 -5.48
C ARG A 166 2.66 -20.63 -5.05
N THR A 167 3.70 -21.29 -5.54
CA THR A 167 3.99 -22.71 -5.27
C THR A 167 4.30 -22.94 -3.79
N ALA A 168 5.06 -22.04 -3.15
CA ALA A 168 5.30 -22.10 -1.71
C ALA A 168 4.16 -21.52 -0.85
N LYS A 169 3.11 -20.94 -1.47
CA LYS A 169 2.02 -20.22 -0.80
C LYS A 169 2.54 -19.22 0.23
N ALA A 170 3.53 -18.41 -0.15
CA ALA A 170 4.32 -17.63 0.80
C ALA A 170 4.67 -16.21 0.35
N LEU A 171 4.82 -15.33 1.33
CA LEU A 171 5.59 -14.09 1.23
C LEU A 171 6.92 -14.29 1.96
N LYS A 172 8.03 -13.98 1.30
CA LYS A 172 9.38 -14.19 1.81
C LYS A 172 10.13 -12.87 1.83
N PHE A 173 10.48 -12.41 3.02
CA PHE A 173 11.24 -11.18 3.21
C PHE A 173 12.66 -11.56 3.64
N LEU A 174 13.67 -11.13 2.88
CA LEU A 174 15.06 -11.44 3.20
C LEU A 174 15.69 -10.28 3.96
N PHE A 175 16.87 -10.54 4.50
CA PHE A 175 17.66 -9.55 5.22
C PHE A 175 19.10 -9.60 4.74
N PHE A 176 19.80 -8.47 4.80
CA PHE A 176 21.20 -8.39 4.40
C PHE A 176 21.91 -7.25 5.14
N THR A 177 23.23 -7.30 5.18
CA THR A 177 24.04 -6.17 5.67
C THR A 177 24.53 -5.37 4.47
N PRO A 178 24.09 -4.11 4.30
CA PRO A 178 24.57 -3.28 3.19
C PRO A 178 26.09 -3.11 3.23
N GLN A 179 26.72 -2.97 2.06
CA GLN A 179 28.17 -2.84 1.98
C GLN A 179 28.67 -1.63 2.78
N GLY A 180 29.64 -1.85 3.68
CA GLY A 180 30.20 -0.80 4.52
C GLY A 180 29.35 -0.41 5.74
N GLN A 181 28.19 -1.06 5.95
CA GLN A 181 27.35 -0.87 7.12
C GLN A 181 27.52 -2.01 8.14
N ARG A 182 27.07 -1.79 9.38
CA ARG A 182 27.07 -2.80 10.46
C ARG A 182 25.68 -3.29 10.82
N ALA A 183 24.65 -2.54 10.46
CA ALA A 183 23.27 -2.88 10.76
C ALA A 183 22.70 -3.78 9.67
N VAL A 184 21.95 -4.80 10.09
CA VAL A 184 21.19 -5.65 9.17
C VAL A 184 19.92 -4.92 8.76
N LEU A 185 19.70 -4.82 7.45
CA LEU A 185 18.47 -4.34 6.85
C LEU A 185 17.51 -5.53 6.72
N HIS A 186 16.28 -5.36 7.21
CA HIS A 186 15.21 -6.35 7.09
C HIS A 186 14.11 -5.82 6.19
N THR A 187 13.92 -6.43 5.04
CA THR A 187 12.95 -5.95 4.03
C THR A 187 11.51 -5.99 4.54
N CYS A 188 11.20 -6.87 5.51
CA CYS A 188 9.90 -6.95 6.16
C CYS A 188 9.51 -5.71 7.00
N ARG A 189 10.46 -4.80 7.26
CA ARG A 189 10.21 -3.58 8.04
C ARG A 189 9.71 -2.43 7.20
N SER A 190 9.83 -2.52 5.88
CA SER A 190 9.33 -1.49 4.99
C SER A 190 7.86 -1.74 4.67
N LEU A 191 7.00 -0.76 4.97
CA LEU A 191 5.56 -0.87 4.71
C LEU A 191 5.31 -1.06 3.21
N ASP A 192 6.03 -0.35 2.36
CA ASP A 192 5.88 -0.42 0.91
C ASP A 192 6.34 -1.76 0.32
N ILE A 193 7.46 -2.35 0.76
CA ILE A 193 7.91 -3.67 0.32
C ILE A 193 6.88 -4.73 0.72
N VAL A 194 6.39 -4.70 1.96
CA VAL A 194 5.38 -5.67 2.41
C VAL A 194 4.08 -5.50 1.63
N ALA A 195 3.67 -4.27 1.33
CA ALA A 195 2.50 -3.99 0.50
C ALA A 195 2.69 -4.45 -0.96
N HIS A 196 3.87 -4.22 -1.55
CA HIS A 196 4.24 -4.63 -2.91
C HIS A 196 4.11 -6.15 -3.08
N GLU A 197 4.75 -6.92 -2.19
CA GLU A 197 4.71 -8.39 -2.26
C GLU A 197 3.32 -8.95 -1.97
N THR A 198 2.56 -8.32 -1.07
CA THR A 198 1.15 -8.67 -0.87
C THR A 198 0.32 -8.35 -2.11
N GLY A 199 0.64 -7.27 -2.82
CA GLY A 199 0.05 -6.90 -4.09
C GLY A 199 0.21 -7.99 -5.15
N HIS A 200 1.40 -8.60 -5.26
CA HIS A 200 1.60 -9.75 -6.14
C HIS A 200 0.68 -10.94 -5.80
N ALA A 201 0.54 -11.29 -4.53
CA ALA A 201 -0.37 -12.37 -4.12
C ALA A 201 -1.84 -12.08 -4.47
N ILE A 202 -2.26 -10.82 -4.32
CA ILE A 202 -3.61 -10.36 -4.69
C ILE A 202 -3.79 -10.41 -6.22
N LEU A 203 -2.81 -9.90 -6.97
CA LEU A 203 -2.85 -9.88 -8.43
C LEU A 203 -2.87 -11.29 -9.01
N ASP A 204 -2.06 -12.22 -8.52
CA ASP A 204 -2.09 -13.61 -8.95
C ASP A 204 -3.47 -14.25 -8.63
N GLY A 205 -4.09 -13.88 -7.52
CA GLY A 205 -5.49 -14.23 -7.25
C GLY A 205 -6.47 -13.74 -8.33
N LEU A 206 -6.32 -12.50 -8.80
CA LEU A 206 -7.22 -11.85 -9.77
C LEU A 206 -6.93 -12.25 -11.22
N LYS A 207 -5.65 -12.28 -11.61
CA LYS A 207 -5.10 -12.50 -12.95
C LYS A 207 -3.92 -13.49 -12.93
N PRO A 208 -4.15 -14.76 -12.57
CA PRO A 208 -3.05 -15.70 -12.38
C PRO A 208 -2.26 -15.99 -13.67
N GLY A 209 -2.89 -15.81 -14.84
CA GLY A 209 -2.25 -15.97 -16.15
C GLY A 209 -1.11 -14.99 -16.40
N TRP A 210 -1.03 -13.88 -15.68
CA TRP A 210 -0.03 -12.83 -15.89
C TRP A 210 1.38 -13.24 -15.42
N LEU A 211 1.52 -14.27 -14.59
CA LEU A 211 2.83 -14.78 -14.14
C LEU A 211 3.64 -15.44 -15.26
N SER A 212 3.01 -15.97 -16.32
CA SER A 212 3.74 -16.69 -17.40
C SER A 212 4.74 -15.79 -18.12
N ALA A 213 5.94 -16.33 -18.39
CA ALA A 213 6.98 -15.70 -19.20
C ALA A 213 6.60 -15.55 -20.67
N GLY A 214 5.66 -16.36 -21.15
CA GLY A 214 5.12 -16.28 -22.51
C GLY A 214 4.18 -15.09 -22.76
N ASN A 215 3.88 -14.28 -21.74
CA ASN A 215 3.15 -13.02 -21.95
C ASN A 215 4.06 -11.92 -22.54
N PRO A 216 3.51 -10.85 -23.14
CA PRO A 216 4.28 -9.67 -23.53
C PRO A 216 5.01 -9.00 -22.34
N PRO A 217 6.11 -8.26 -22.57
CA PRO A 217 6.83 -7.50 -21.53
C PRO A 217 5.94 -6.58 -20.72
N GLN A 218 4.97 -5.92 -21.35
CA GLN A 218 3.98 -5.11 -20.63
C GLN A 218 3.16 -5.90 -19.61
N THR A 219 2.87 -7.20 -19.79
CA THR A 219 2.16 -7.98 -18.77
C THR A 219 3.02 -8.18 -17.52
N GLY A 220 4.32 -8.46 -17.68
CA GLY A 220 5.27 -8.50 -16.56
C GLY A 220 5.44 -7.12 -15.92
N GLY A 221 5.46 -6.06 -16.72
CA GLY A 221 5.44 -4.67 -16.24
C GLY A 221 4.20 -4.32 -15.44
N LEU A 222 3.01 -4.79 -15.84
CA LEU A 222 1.77 -4.62 -15.06
C LEU A 222 1.86 -5.34 -13.71
N HIS A 223 2.53 -6.50 -13.68
CA HIS A 223 2.71 -7.26 -12.45
C HIS A 223 3.54 -6.49 -11.41
N GLU A 224 4.67 -5.93 -11.82
CA GLU A 224 5.52 -5.09 -10.97
C GLU A 224 4.85 -3.74 -10.64
N ALA A 225 4.21 -3.10 -11.62
CA ALA A 225 3.53 -1.82 -11.40
C ALA A 225 2.38 -1.97 -10.41
N PHE A 226 1.69 -3.11 -10.39
CA PHE A 226 0.65 -3.39 -9.41
C PHE A 226 1.18 -3.43 -7.98
N GLY A 227 2.39 -3.97 -7.76
CA GLY A 227 3.06 -3.93 -6.46
C GLY A 227 3.36 -2.49 -6.03
N ASP A 228 3.96 -1.70 -6.91
CA ASP A 228 4.30 -0.29 -6.65
C ASP A 228 3.05 0.54 -6.30
N ILE A 229 1.99 0.45 -7.10
CA ILE A 229 0.76 1.22 -6.86
C ILE A 229 -0.02 0.68 -5.64
N THR A 230 0.12 -0.61 -5.30
CA THR A 230 -0.44 -1.16 -4.05
C THR A 230 0.15 -0.46 -2.84
N ALA A 231 1.48 -0.28 -2.82
CA ALA A 231 2.17 0.44 -1.74
C ALA A 231 1.70 1.89 -1.63
N ILE A 232 1.60 2.61 -2.76
CA ILE A 232 1.13 4.00 -2.83
C ILE A 232 -0.30 4.11 -2.30
N PHE A 233 -1.22 3.26 -2.77
CA PHE A 233 -2.61 3.31 -2.32
C PHE A 233 -2.77 2.89 -0.87
N LEU A 234 -1.97 1.95 -0.36
CA LEU A 234 -1.98 1.60 1.06
C LEU A 234 -1.52 2.78 1.91
N ALA A 235 -0.43 3.45 1.54
CA ALA A 235 0.05 4.64 2.25
C ALA A 235 -1.03 5.72 2.31
N LEU A 236 -1.71 5.99 1.19
CA LEU A 236 -2.79 6.99 1.11
C LEU A 236 -4.10 6.56 1.78
N ALA A 237 -4.31 5.27 2.03
CA ALA A 237 -5.44 4.77 2.80
C ALA A 237 -5.30 5.04 4.31
N GLU A 238 -4.11 5.46 4.76
CA GLU A 238 -3.79 5.74 6.17
C GLU A 238 -3.83 7.26 6.41
N PRO A 239 -4.80 7.77 7.20
CA PRO A 239 -5.04 9.21 7.31
C PRO A 239 -3.82 10.02 7.77
N ASP A 240 -3.01 9.46 8.67
CA ASP A 240 -1.83 10.13 9.21
C ASP A 240 -0.69 10.23 8.19
N GLN A 241 -0.63 9.34 7.21
CA GLN A 241 0.31 9.44 6.10
C GLN A 241 -0.17 10.44 5.05
N ALA A 242 -1.46 10.44 4.72
CA ALA A 242 -2.03 11.43 3.81
C ALA A 242 -1.86 12.86 4.35
N GLU A 243 -2.09 13.07 5.65
CA GLU A 243 -1.85 14.35 6.33
C GLU A 243 -0.37 14.75 6.28
N ALA A 244 0.54 13.83 6.60
CA ALA A 244 1.98 14.09 6.54
C ALA A 244 2.45 14.44 5.13
N LEU A 245 1.92 13.76 4.09
CA LEU A 245 2.25 14.06 2.70
C LEU A 245 1.78 15.47 2.31
N VAL A 246 0.51 15.79 2.58
CA VAL A 246 -0.05 17.12 2.30
C VAL A 246 0.76 18.22 2.99
N ALA A 247 1.13 18.02 4.26
CA ALA A 247 1.92 18.98 5.02
C ALA A 247 3.34 19.13 4.42
N LEU A 248 3.99 18.02 4.06
CA LEU A 248 5.33 18.00 3.48
C LEU A 248 5.37 18.72 2.13
N THR A 249 4.40 18.44 1.26
CA THR A 249 4.40 18.90 -0.13
C THR A 249 3.54 20.11 -0.40
N LYS A 250 2.90 20.67 0.64
CA LYS A 250 1.89 21.74 0.52
C LYS A 250 0.79 21.35 -0.49
N ALA A 251 0.38 20.09 -0.44
CA ALA A 251 -0.59 19.48 -1.36
C ALA A 251 -0.16 19.41 -2.84
N ASN A 252 1.14 19.50 -3.16
CA ASN A 252 1.63 19.22 -4.52
C ASN A 252 2.23 17.81 -4.60
N LEU A 253 1.58 16.86 -5.28
CA LEU A 253 2.09 15.48 -5.33
C LEU A 253 3.37 15.31 -6.18
N HIS A 254 3.79 16.34 -6.93
CA HIS A 254 5.06 16.35 -7.68
C HIS A 254 6.22 17.00 -6.92
N ASP A 255 6.00 17.45 -5.68
CA ASP A 255 7.11 17.80 -4.80
C ASP A 255 7.73 16.53 -4.21
N LYS A 256 9.05 16.54 -3.98
CA LYS A 256 9.77 15.41 -3.40
C LYS A 256 9.11 14.90 -2.12
N SER A 257 8.80 13.61 -2.06
CA SER A 257 8.10 13.01 -0.91
C SER A 257 8.50 11.54 -0.69
N PHE A 258 8.08 10.99 0.45
CA PHE A 258 8.21 9.57 0.78
C PHE A 258 7.18 8.69 0.06
N LEU A 259 6.17 9.28 -0.60
CA LEU A 259 5.13 8.50 -1.28
C LEU A 259 5.64 7.99 -2.63
N SER A 260 6.38 8.82 -3.35
CA SER A 260 6.83 8.51 -4.70
C SER A 260 8.11 7.65 -4.71
N GLU A 261 8.96 7.78 -3.69
CA GLU A 261 10.17 6.98 -3.52
C GLU A 261 9.81 5.63 -2.89
N LEU A 262 9.99 4.52 -3.62
CA LEU A 262 9.66 3.18 -3.12
C LEU A 262 10.91 2.45 -2.61
N ALA A 263 10.81 1.85 -1.43
CA ALA A 263 11.82 1.09 -0.72
C ALA A 263 13.10 1.92 -0.49
N GLU A 264 12.98 3.04 0.23
CA GLU A 264 14.03 4.03 0.39
C GLU A 264 15.28 3.51 1.09
N GLU A 265 15.16 2.75 2.19
CA GLU A 265 16.31 2.17 2.90
C GLU A 265 17.03 1.16 2.00
N PHE A 266 16.25 0.35 1.28
CA PHE A 266 16.77 -0.66 0.36
C PHE A 266 17.50 0.01 -0.82
N GLY A 267 16.89 0.98 -1.48
CA GLY A 267 17.50 1.72 -2.59
C GLY A 267 18.82 2.35 -2.18
N LYS A 268 18.85 3.06 -1.04
CA LYS A 268 20.08 3.64 -0.48
C LYS A 268 21.13 2.56 -0.18
N ALA A 269 20.72 1.42 0.37
CA ALA A 269 21.62 0.29 0.65
C ALA A 269 22.27 -0.29 -0.61
N LEU A 270 21.62 -0.15 -1.78
CA LEU A 270 22.17 -0.51 -3.09
C LEU A 270 22.86 0.65 -3.82
N GLY A 271 23.02 1.81 -3.19
CA GLY A 271 23.68 2.98 -3.78
C GLY A 271 22.80 3.79 -4.75
N MET A 272 21.48 3.62 -4.70
CA MET A 272 20.53 4.42 -5.47
C MET A 272 20.29 5.78 -4.78
N PRO A 273 19.96 6.84 -5.55
CA PRO A 273 19.87 8.21 -5.02
C PRO A 273 18.66 8.48 -4.11
N SER A 274 17.60 7.66 -4.21
CA SER A 274 16.39 7.76 -3.41
C SER A 274 15.91 6.37 -2.96
N GLY A 275 14.92 5.80 -3.63
CA GLY A 275 14.45 4.42 -3.47
C GLY A 275 14.89 3.52 -4.61
N LEU A 276 14.40 2.27 -4.62
CA LEU A 276 14.57 1.34 -5.73
C LEU A 276 13.93 1.87 -7.02
N ARG A 277 12.81 2.57 -6.88
CA ARG A 277 12.05 3.21 -7.97
C ARG A 277 11.47 4.54 -7.49
N ASN A 278 11.09 5.38 -8.45
CA ASN A 278 10.34 6.61 -8.19
C ASN A 278 9.07 6.63 -9.06
N ALA A 279 7.90 6.66 -8.44
CA ALA A 279 6.61 6.74 -9.12
C ALA A 279 6.40 8.11 -9.79
N ASP A 280 7.03 9.17 -9.28
CA ASP A 280 7.04 10.50 -9.91
C ASP A 280 8.23 10.58 -10.90
N ASN A 281 8.00 10.12 -12.13
CA ASN A 281 9.01 10.05 -13.19
C ASN A 281 8.41 10.39 -14.56
N ASP A 282 9.24 10.73 -15.55
CA ASP A 282 8.80 11.05 -16.93
C ASP A 282 9.10 9.94 -17.95
N LEU A 283 9.29 8.70 -17.49
CA LEU A 283 9.67 7.59 -18.37
C LEU A 283 8.56 7.27 -19.37
N LYS A 284 9.00 6.98 -20.60
CA LYS A 284 8.17 6.56 -21.73
C LYS A 284 8.55 5.15 -22.17
N LEU A 285 7.65 4.46 -22.87
CA LEU A 285 7.93 3.13 -23.41
C LEU A 285 9.16 3.11 -24.33
N SER A 286 9.47 4.16 -25.10
CA SER A 286 10.68 4.19 -25.93
C SER A 286 12.00 4.33 -25.16
N GLN A 287 11.95 4.60 -23.86
CA GLN A 287 13.12 4.89 -23.03
C GLN A 287 13.51 3.74 -22.11
N VAL A 288 12.68 2.71 -22.03
CA VAL A 288 12.84 1.57 -21.13
C VAL A 288 13.01 0.29 -21.94
N GLY A 289 13.74 -0.67 -21.36
CA GLY A 289 13.88 -2.00 -21.93
C GLY A 289 12.65 -2.88 -21.68
N ASN A 290 12.84 -4.17 -21.90
CA ASN A 290 11.88 -5.24 -21.61
C ASN A 290 12.06 -5.86 -20.21
N GLU A 291 12.93 -5.28 -19.37
CA GLU A 291 13.08 -5.71 -17.97
C GLU A 291 11.87 -5.28 -17.16
N VAL A 292 11.28 -6.23 -16.44
CA VAL A 292 9.94 -6.07 -15.82
C VAL A 292 9.84 -4.89 -14.84
N HIS A 293 10.88 -4.59 -14.07
CA HIS A 293 10.87 -3.40 -13.20
C HIS A 293 11.15 -2.09 -13.94
N ALA A 294 11.99 -2.13 -14.97
CA ALA A 294 12.27 -0.96 -15.79
C ALA A 294 11.00 -0.52 -16.53
N ILE A 295 10.31 -1.45 -17.18
CA ILE A 295 9.10 -1.16 -17.94
C ILE A 295 7.89 -0.84 -17.05
N SER A 296 7.82 -1.38 -15.83
CA SER A 296 6.72 -1.11 -14.89
C SER A 296 6.63 0.35 -14.49
N GLN A 297 7.77 1.04 -14.35
CA GLN A 297 7.83 2.45 -13.93
C GLN A 297 7.06 3.38 -14.88
N VAL A 298 6.92 3.02 -16.16
CA VAL A 298 6.12 3.77 -17.14
C VAL A 298 4.63 3.71 -16.76
N PHE A 299 4.12 2.53 -16.40
CA PHE A 299 2.72 2.38 -15.99
C PHE A 299 2.48 2.95 -14.58
N THR A 300 3.39 2.68 -13.63
CA THR A 300 3.35 3.27 -12.29
C THR A 300 3.28 4.80 -12.35
N GLY A 301 4.15 5.43 -13.16
CA GLY A 301 4.16 6.88 -13.35
C GLY A 301 2.90 7.42 -14.05
N ALA A 302 2.30 6.65 -14.96
CA ALA A 302 1.02 7.03 -15.57
C ALA A 302 -0.09 7.11 -14.52
N ILE A 303 -0.17 6.12 -13.62
CA ILE A 303 -1.18 6.10 -12.54
C ILE A 303 -0.90 7.20 -11.51
N TYR A 304 0.37 7.44 -11.16
CA TYR A 304 0.76 8.49 -10.23
C TYR A 304 0.40 9.89 -10.74
N ASP A 305 0.65 10.17 -12.02
CA ASP A 305 0.25 11.44 -12.62
C ASP A 305 -1.28 11.60 -12.67
N VAL A 306 -2.02 10.53 -12.97
CA VAL A 306 -3.49 10.56 -12.94
C VAL A 306 -3.99 10.86 -11.53
N LEU A 307 -3.36 10.29 -10.50
CA LEU A 307 -3.65 10.61 -9.11
C LEU A 307 -3.44 12.11 -8.84
N ALA A 308 -2.29 12.67 -9.25
CA ALA A 308 -1.95 14.07 -9.04
C ALA A 308 -2.91 15.03 -9.76
N ASP A 309 -3.27 14.73 -11.00
CA ASP A 309 -4.20 15.54 -11.80
C ASP A 309 -5.61 15.53 -11.21
N VAL A 310 -6.14 14.34 -10.88
CA VAL A 310 -7.48 14.19 -10.28
C VAL A 310 -7.50 14.87 -8.90
N TYR A 311 -6.44 14.70 -8.09
CA TYR A 311 -6.36 15.34 -6.78
C TYR A 311 -6.34 16.87 -6.91
N THR A 312 -5.59 17.42 -7.86
CA THR A 312 -5.53 18.86 -8.11
C THR A 312 -6.90 19.42 -8.54
N PHE A 313 -7.61 18.71 -9.41
CA PHE A 313 -8.98 19.07 -9.81
C PHE A 313 -9.94 19.05 -8.62
N GLU A 314 -9.95 17.95 -7.87
CA GLU A 314 -10.85 17.76 -6.73
C GLU A 314 -10.56 18.71 -5.58
N LEU A 315 -9.29 18.97 -5.29
CA LEU A 315 -8.87 19.96 -4.29
C LEU A 315 -9.36 21.35 -4.69
N SER A 316 -9.18 21.73 -5.95
CA SER A 316 -9.67 23.02 -6.46
C SER A 316 -11.19 23.17 -6.30
N ARG A 317 -11.94 22.09 -6.58
CA ARG A 317 -13.40 22.03 -6.48
C ARG A 317 -13.89 22.07 -5.02
N GLN A 318 -13.15 21.44 -4.10
CA GLN A 318 -13.58 21.20 -2.72
C GLN A 318 -12.82 22.04 -1.67
N ARG A 319 -11.94 22.95 -2.08
CA ARG A 319 -11.06 23.75 -1.19
C ARG A 319 -11.76 24.52 -0.05
N ARG A 320 -13.06 24.78 -0.17
CA ARG A 320 -13.85 25.49 0.86
C ARG A 320 -14.60 24.56 1.81
N THR A 321 -14.67 23.27 1.49
CA THR A 321 -15.56 22.32 2.16
C THR A 321 -14.85 21.11 2.75
N LYS A 322 -13.63 20.79 2.29
CA LYS A 322 -12.86 19.65 2.77
C LYS A 322 -11.40 20.02 2.99
N ASP A 323 -10.80 19.37 3.99
CA ASP A 323 -9.36 19.40 4.23
C ASP A 323 -8.62 18.70 3.08
N PRO A 324 -7.44 19.18 2.64
CA PRO A 324 -6.72 18.57 1.54
C PRO A 324 -6.37 17.09 1.76
N ALA A 325 -6.07 16.67 3.00
CA ALA A 325 -5.79 15.26 3.29
C ALA A 325 -7.03 14.38 3.09
N ILE A 326 -8.22 14.88 3.44
CA ILE A 326 -9.49 14.17 3.19
C ILE A 326 -9.72 14.02 1.68
N VAL A 327 -9.51 15.10 0.91
CA VAL A 327 -9.65 15.06 -0.56
C VAL A 327 -8.66 14.07 -1.17
N LEU A 328 -7.43 14.02 -0.67
CA LEU A 328 -6.40 13.08 -1.13
C LEU A 328 -6.81 11.63 -0.87
N ILE A 329 -7.25 11.30 0.35
CA ILE A 329 -7.70 9.95 0.73
C ILE A 329 -8.86 9.50 -0.15
N GLU A 330 -9.86 10.37 -0.35
CA GLU A 330 -11.01 10.06 -1.21
C GLU A 330 -10.61 9.86 -2.68
N THR A 331 -9.71 10.71 -3.19
CA THR A 331 -9.20 10.62 -4.56
C THR A 331 -8.40 9.34 -4.77
N ALA A 332 -7.47 9.02 -3.85
CA ALA A 332 -6.66 7.82 -3.90
C ALA A 332 -7.53 6.56 -3.82
N SER A 333 -8.52 6.54 -2.94
CA SER A 333 -9.49 5.44 -2.81
C SER A 333 -10.32 5.25 -4.09
N ALA A 334 -10.80 6.33 -4.71
CA ALA A 334 -11.56 6.28 -5.95
C ALA A 334 -10.70 5.77 -7.13
N LEU A 335 -9.45 6.25 -7.24
CA LEU A 335 -8.52 5.79 -8.27
C LEU A 335 -8.08 4.34 -8.06
N CYS A 336 -7.79 3.93 -6.82
CA CYS A 336 -7.50 2.54 -6.48
C CYS A 336 -8.65 1.62 -6.93
N LYS A 337 -9.90 1.99 -6.65
CA LYS A 337 -11.09 1.27 -7.13
C LYS A 337 -11.21 1.27 -8.65
N LEU A 338 -10.85 2.36 -9.33
CA LEU A 338 -10.88 2.43 -10.80
C LEU A 338 -9.86 1.49 -11.43
N VAL A 339 -8.61 1.53 -10.96
CA VAL A 339 -7.52 0.66 -11.43
C VAL A 339 -7.81 -0.81 -11.10
N PHE A 340 -8.31 -1.11 -9.91
CA PHE A 340 -8.74 -2.45 -9.52
C PHE A 340 -9.79 -3.02 -10.48
N ASP A 341 -10.86 -2.28 -10.77
CA ASP A 341 -11.90 -2.73 -11.70
C ASP A 341 -11.37 -2.88 -13.12
N ALA A 342 -10.51 -1.96 -13.55
CA ALA A 342 -9.88 -2.02 -14.86
C ALA A 342 -9.03 -3.28 -15.02
N ILE A 343 -8.19 -3.59 -14.03
CA ILE A 343 -7.39 -4.82 -14.00
C ILE A 343 -8.30 -6.05 -14.00
N VAL A 344 -9.34 -6.09 -13.17
CA VAL A 344 -10.30 -7.22 -13.16
C VAL A 344 -10.95 -7.41 -14.53
N ALA A 345 -11.27 -6.33 -15.25
CA ALA A 345 -11.89 -6.35 -16.57
C ALA A 345 -10.90 -6.57 -17.74
N SER A 346 -9.59 -6.50 -17.52
CA SER A 346 -8.56 -6.74 -18.54
C SER A 346 -8.45 -8.21 -18.95
N PRO A 347 -7.77 -8.54 -20.07
CA PRO A 347 -7.54 -9.92 -20.49
C PRO A 347 -6.95 -10.81 -19.39
N ALA A 348 -7.34 -12.08 -19.36
CA ALA A 348 -6.86 -13.05 -18.37
C ALA A 348 -5.37 -13.41 -18.56
N THR A 349 -4.88 -13.26 -19.78
CA THR A 349 -3.50 -13.50 -20.24
C THR A 349 -3.13 -12.38 -21.21
N GLY A 350 -1.83 -12.12 -21.37
CA GLY A 350 -1.33 -11.20 -22.40
C GLY A 350 -1.82 -9.76 -22.32
N ALA A 351 -2.24 -9.28 -21.14
CA ALA A 351 -2.76 -7.93 -20.98
C ALA A 351 -1.69 -6.88 -21.26
N ARG A 352 -2.07 -5.86 -22.01
CA ARG A 352 -1.24 -4.70 -22.38
C ARG A 352 -1.63 -3.51 -21.52
N TYR A 353 -0.76 -2.50 -21.47
CA TYR A 353 -1.04 -1.25 -20.75
C TYR A 353 -2.27 -0.53 -21.32
N VAL A 354 -2.45 -0.55 -22.65
CA VAL A 354 -3.63 0.02 -23.32
C VAL A 354 -4.94 -0.67 -22.94
N ASP A 355 -4.91 -1.99 -22.67
CA ASP A 355 -6.11 -2.72 -22.26
C ASP A 355 -6.61 -2.20 -20.91
N VAL A 356 -5.69 -2.01 -19.95
CA VAL A 356 -6.02 -1.45 -18.64
C VAL A 356 -6.47 0.01 -18.78
N ALA A 357 -5.80 0.82 -19.60
CA ALA A 357 -6.17 2.21 -19.85
C ALA A 357 -7.61 2.32 -20.39
N ASN A 358 -7.95 1.53 -21.41
CA ASN A 358 -9.28 1.50 -21.99
C ASN A 358 -10.33 1.03 -20.96
N LYS A 359 -10.02 0.05 -20.11
CA LYS A 359 -10.93 -0.33 -19.03
C LYS A 359 -11.09 0.77 -17.98
N MET A 360 -10.06 1.54 -17.65
CA MET A 360 -10.20 2.71 -16.77
C MET A 360 -11.13 3.76 -17.41
N LEU A 361 -10.96 4.07 -18.70
CA LEU A 361 -11.82 5.03 -19.41
C LEU A 361 -13.28 4.57 -19.44
N GLN A 362 -13.53 3.31 -19.80
CA GLN A 362 -14.86 2.72 -19.89
C GLN A 362 -15.56 2.65 -18.52
N VAL A 363 -14.85 2.21 -17.48
CA VAL A 363 -15.39 2.15 -16.11
C VAL A 363 -15.69 3.56 -15.58
N SER A 364 -14.80 4.52 -15.83
CA SER A 364 -15.01 5.91 -15.40
C SER A 364 -16.24 6.54 -16.07
N ALA A 365 -16.41 6.34 -17.37
CA ALA A 365 -17.60 6.77 -18.09
C ALA A 365 -18.88 6.09 -17.57
N GLY A 366 -18.84 4.77 -17.35
CA GLY A 366 -19.98 4.00 -16.84
C GLY A 366 -20.43 4.40 -15.43
N ARG A 367 -19.52 4.92 -14.60
CA ARG A 367 -19.83 5.48 -13.27
C ARG A 367 -20.40 6.90 -13.33
N GLY A 368 -20.30 7.58 -14.47
CA GLY A 368 -20.67 8.99 -14.60
C GLY A 368 -19.64 9.95 -14.00
N ASP A 369 -18.37 9.54 -13.91
CA ASP A 369 -17.30 10.41 -13.43
C ASP A 369 -17.11 11.62 -14.37
N PRO A 370 -16.62 12.78 -13.86
CA PRO A 370 -16.28 13.94 -14.68
C PRO A 370 -15.43 13.59 -15.90
N ALA A 371 -15.76 14.16 -17.06
CA ALA A 371 -15.05 13.87 -18.32
C ALA A 371 -13.57 14.24 -18.27
N ILE A 372 -13.22 15.25 -17.47
CA ILE A 372 -11.83 15.64 -17.26
C ILE A 372 -10.97 14.51 -16.65
N TYR A 373 -11.54 13.58 -15.89
CA TYR A 373 -10.79 12.42 -15.37
C TYR A 373 -10.28 11.54 -16.51
N ARG A 374 -11.15 11.30 -17.50
CA ARG A 374 -10.78 10.56 -18.71
C ARG A 374 -9.77 11.34 -19.55
N THR A 375 -9.86 12.67 -19.60
CA THR A 375 -8.83 13.51 -20.21
C THR A 375 -7.46 13.34 -19.53
N PHE A 376 -7.40 13.33 -18.20
CA PHE A 376 -6.16 13.07 -17.46
C PHE A 376 -5.60 11.68 -17.79
N ILE A 377 -6.43 10.64 -17.75
CA ILE A 377 -6.02 9.27 -18.09
C ILE A 377 -5.45 9.22 -19.52
N ARG A 378 -6.19 9.70 -20.54
CA ARG A 378 -5.75 9.68 -21.94
C ARG A 378 -4.44 10.44 -22.12
N ASN A 379 -4.32 11.63 -21.54
CA ASN A 379 -3.14 12.46 -21.69
C ASN A 379 -1.90 11.84 -21.04
N ARG A 380 -2.01 11.37 -19.78
CA ARG A 380 -0.89 10.78 -19.03
C ARG A 380 -0.40 9.46 -19.63
N PHE A 381 -1.31 8.67 -20.18
CA PHE A 381 -0.94 7.46 -20.91
C PHE A 381 -0.31 7.78 -22.27
N ALA A 382 -0.82 8.78 -23.00
CA ALA A 382 -0.29 9.16 -24.31
C ALA A 382 1.12 9.77 -24.23
N VAL A 383 1.42 10.63 -23.24
CA VAL A 383 2.78 11.22 -23.12
C VAL A 383 3.86 10.21 -22.74
N ARG A 384 3.44 9.10 -22.15
CA ARG A 384 4.27 7.95 -21.81
C ARG A 384 4.36 6.93 -22.95
N GLU A 385 3.79 7.28 -24.11
CA GLU A 385 3.79 6.46 -25.32
C GLU A 385 3.08 5.12 -25.14
N ILE A 386 2.14 5.03 -24.21
CA ILE A 386 1.32 3.83 -24.02
C ILE A 386 0.22 3.79 -25.10
N THR A 387 -0.45 4.92 -25.30
CA THR A 387 -1.58 5.05 -26.23
C THR A 387 -1.32 6.14 -27.26
N THR A 388 -2.11 6.16 -28.32
CA THR A 388 -2.22 7.34 -29.18
C THR A 388 -2.82 8.50 -28.38
N ALA A 389 -2.49 9.72 -28.80
CA ALA A 389 -3.09 10.92 -28.22
C ALA A 389 -4.46 11.15 -28.88
N ALA A 390 -5.54 10.91 -28.14
CA ALA A 390 -6.89 11.28 -28.57
C ALA A 390 -7.08 12.81 -28.56
N THR A 391 -6.41 13.49 -27.63
CA THR A 391 -6.49 14.92 -27.38
C THR A 391 -5.14 15.60 -27.67
N PRO A 392 -5.12 16.83 -28.20
CA PRO A 392 -3.87 17.57 -28.37
C PRO A 392 -3.14 17.77 -27.04
N LEU A 393 -1.95 17.18 -26.90
CA LEU A 393 -1.17 17.24 -25.66
C LEU A 393 -0.58 18.63 -25.35
N ARG A 394 -0.74 19.61 -26.26
CA ARG A 394 -0.17 20.96 -26.13
C ARG A 394 -0.60 21.66 -24.84
N ASP A 395 -1.86 21.51 -24.45
CA ASP A 395 -2.40 22.20 -23.27
C ASP A 395 -1.77 21.60 -22.00
N MET A 396 -1.63 20.27 -21.98
CA MET A 396 -0.99 19.55 -20.88
C MET A 396 0.49 19.90 -20.78
N LEU A 397 1.21 19.82 -21.90
CA LEU A 397 2.65 20.08 -21.96
C LEU A 397 3.01 21.56 -21.71
N SER A 398 2.07 22.48 -21.93
CA SER A 398 2.24 23.91 -21.59
C SER A 398 1.80 24.26 -20.18
N GLY A 399 1.19 23.32 -19.43
CA GLY A 399 0.60 23.56 -18.12
C GLY A 399 -0.65 24.46 -18.14
N ARG A 400 -1.26 24.65 -19.32
CA ARG A 400 -2.41 25.56 -19.54
C ARG A 400 -3.73 24.82 -19.74
N MET A 401 -3.83 23.56 -19.33
CA MET A 401 -5.11 22.83 -19.30
C MET A 401 -6.10 23.52 -18.39
N THR A 402 -7.38 23.47 -18.74
CA THR A 402 -8.47 23.92 -17.86
C THR A 402 -8.75 22.88 -16.77
N MET A 403 -7.79 22.73 -15.85
CA MET A 403 -7.76 21.74 -14.76
C MET A 403 -8.92 21.81 -13.77
N THR A 404 -9.85 22.76 -13.93
CA THR A 404 -10.98 22.99 -13.02
C THR A 404 -12.34 22.84 -13.70
N GLU A 405 -12.38 22.61 -15.01
CA GLU A 405 -13.63 22.45 -15.77
C GLU A 405 -14.02 20.96 -15.84
N PRO A 406 -15.11 20.52 -15.17
CA PRO A 406 -15.46 19.09 -15.13
C PRO A 406 -15.77 18.48 -16.49
N GLY A 407 -16.24 19.31 -17.43
CA GLY A 407 -16.58 18.93 -18.80
C GLY A 407 -15.43 19.12 -19.80
N TYR A 408 -14.22 19.47 -19.36
CA TYR A 408 -13.08 19.66 -20.26
C TYR A 408 -12.64 18.31 -20.84
N THR A 409 -12.90 18.13 -22.14
CA THR A 409 -12.40 16.98 -22.89
C THR A 409 -11.17 17.29 -23.75
N GLY A 410 -10.78 18.57 -23.87
CA GLY A 410 -9.65 19.04 -24.68
C GLY A 410 -9.94 19.24 -26.17
N ASP A 411 -10.86 18.47 -26.74
CA ASP A 411 -11.18 18.44 -28.18
C ASP A 411 -12.70 18.44 -28.47
N GLY A 412 -13.54 18.52 -27.44
CA GLY A 412 -14.99 18.42 -27.53
C GLY A 412 -15.55 16.99 -27.58
N GLN A 413 -14.71 15.95 -27.57
CA GLN A 413 -15.14 14.55 -27.53
C GLN A 413 -14.67 13.80 -26.28
N ASP A 414 -15.60 13.10 -25.65
CA ASP A 414 -15.29 12.27 -24.49
C ASP A 414 -14.92 10.83 -24.90
N VAL A 415 -13.68 10.67 -25.35
CA VAL A 415 -13.16 9.41 -25.90
C VAL A 415 -12.99 8.34 -24.80
N THR A 416 -13.62 7.18 -24.96
CA THR A 416 -13.54 6.07 -23.97
C THR A 416 -12.69 4.89 -24.44
N GLU A 417 -12.08 5.01 -25.61
CA GLU A 417 -11.26 3.98 -26.22
C GLU A 417 -10.13 4.63 -27.03
N VAL A 418 -8.91 4.16 -26.83
CA VAL A 418 -7.71 4.65 -27.50
C VAL A 418 -6.87 3.49 -28.01
N GLU A 419 -6.16 3.75 -29.10
CA GLU A 419 -5.27 2.76 -29.71
C GLU A 419 -3.91 2.72 -29.00
N PRO A 420 -3.20 1.58 -29.01
CA PRO A 420 -1.81 1.54 -28.58
C PRO A 420 -0.95 2.49 -29.42
N ARG A 421 0.07 3.09 -28.80
CA ARG A 421 0.98 4.01 -29.52
C ARG A 421 1.71 3.33 -30.68
N ASP A 422 2.16 2.10 -30.45
CA ASP A 422 2.88 1.26 -31.40
C ASP A 422 2.68 -0.24 -31.11
N GLU A 423 1.91 -0.92 -31.96
CA GLU A 423 1.66 -2.37 -31.92
C GLU A 423 2.88 -3.23 -32.30
N HIS A 424 3.92 -2.60 -32.83
CA HIS A 424 5.15 -3.24 -33.27
C HIS A 424 6.29 -3.07 -32.28
N SER A 425 6.05 -2.37 -31.16
CA SER A 425 7.08 -2.06 -30.18
C SER A 425 7.66 -3.31 -29.50
N ALA A 426 8.96 -3.24 -29.16
CA ALA A 426 9.63 -4.28 -28.39
C ALA A 426 8.93 -4.55 -27.05
N SER A 427 8.28 -3.54 -26.45
CA SER A 427 7.49 -3.67 -25.22
C SER A 427 6.32 -4.66 -25.33
N LEU A 428 5.92 -5.04 -26.55
CA LEU A 428 4.86 -6.01 -26.82
C LEU A 428 5.37 -7.33 -27.42
N ARG A 429 6.52 -7.32 -28.10
CA ARG A 429 6.98 -8.43 -28.95
C ARG A 429 8.26 -9.11 -28.49
N ALA A 430 9.07 -8.44 -27.68
CA ALA A 430 10.28 -9.05 -27.12
C ALA A 430 9.89 -10.06 -26.03
N ASP A 431 10.81 -10.96 -25.70
CA ASP A 431 10.69 -11.76 -24.50
C ASP A 431 10.78 -10.87 -23.26
N GLN A 432 10.21 -11.30 -22.14
CA GLN A 432 10.35 -10.57 -20.89
C GLN A 432 11.76 -10.75 -20.32
N ASP A 433 12.45 -9.66 -19.97
CA ASP A 433 13.64 -9.77 -19.12
C ASP A 433 13.21 -9.78 -17.66
N ARG A 434 13.38 -10.92 -17.00
CA ARG A 434 13.04 -11.14 -15.60
C ARG A 434 14.27 -11.25 -14.71
N SER A 435 15.46 -11.01 -15.23
CA SER A 435 16.74 -11.27 -14.56
C SER A 435 16.90 -10.51 -13.24
N ARG A 436 16.23 -9.36 -13.09
CA ARG A 436 16.25 -8.57 -11.87
C ARG A 436 14.99 -8.71 -11.01
N CYS A 437 13.96 -9.43 -11.47
CA CYS A 437 12.71 -9.68 -10.74
C CYS A 437 12.99 -10.25 -9.34
N CYS A 438 12.18 -9.85 -8.36
CA CYS A 438 12.37 -10.17 -6.95
C CYS A 438 12.25 -11.67 -6.61
N GLY A 439 11.85 -12.52 -7.57
CA GLY A 439 11.77 -13.97 -7.43
C GLY A 439 10.37 -14.49 -7.78
N THR A 440 9.35 -13.64 -7.63
CA THR A 440 7.96 -13.95 -7.95
C THR A 440 7.79 -14.48 -9.37
N MET A 441 8.39 -13.84 -10.37
CA MET A 441 8.31 -14.27 -11.77
C MET A 441 9.51 -15.08 -12.26
N GLN A 442 10.54 -15.29 -11.43
CA GLN A 442 11.77 -16.01 -11.81
C GLN A 442 11.65 -17.53 -11.65
N MET A 443 10.61 -18.00 -10.96
CA MET A 443 10.46 -19.43 -10.70
C MET A 443 10.31 -20.23 -12.03
N PRO A 444 10.97 -21.39 -12.18
CA PRO A 444 11.02 -22.13 -13.45
C PRO A 444 9.65 -22.52 -14.01
N GLU A 445 8.67 -22.79 -13.14
CA GLU A 445 7.31 -23.14 -13.53
C GLU A 445 6.67 -22.09 -14.45
N TYR A 446 7.03 -20.81 -14.33
CA TYR A 446 6.45 -19.75 -15.16
C TYR A 446 7.08 -19.65 -16.55
N GLN A 447 8.19 -20.34 -16.79
CA GLN A 447 8.80 -20.45 -18.11
C GLN A 447 8.13 -21.54 -18.96
N VAL A 448 7.66 -22.61 -18.30
CA VAL A 448 7.15 -23.82 -18.97
C VAL A 448 5.62 -23.94 -18.92
N VAL A 449 4.95 -23.36 -17.92
CA VAL A 449 3.49 -23.41 -17.83
C VAL A 449 2.86 -22.28 -18.65
N ALA A 450 2.03 -22.69 -19.60
CA ALA A 450 1.28 -21.78 -20.47
C ALA A 450 0.36 -20.82 -19.67
N PRO A 451 0.21 -19.57 -20.13
CA PRO A 451 -0.59 -18.57 -19.42
C PRO A 451 -2.07 -18.96 -19.27
N GLU A 452 -2.64 -19.69 -20.22
CA GLU A 452 -4.03 -20.18 -20.18
C GLU A 452 -4.23 -21.21 -19.06
N LYS A 453 -3.21 -22.03 -18.79
CA LYS A 453 -3.25 -23.01 -17.69
C LYS A 453 -3.19 -22.28 -16.35
N LEU A 454 -2.28 -21.31 -16.20
CA LEU A 454 -2.18 -20.49 -14.99
C LEU A 454 -3.50 -19.75 -14.71
N ALA A 455 -4.12 -19.17 -15.76
CA ALA A 455 -5.35 -18.39 -15.66
C ALA A 455 -6.56 -19.17 -15.09
N ARG A 456 -6.55 -20.51 -15.14
CA ARG A 456 -7.63 -21.34 -14.58
C ARG A 456 -7.66 -21.40 -13.05
N ARG A 457 -6.67 -20.81 -12.36
CA ARG A 457 -6.43 -20.96 -10.92
C ARG A 457 -6.19 -22.43 -10.53
N GLY A 458 -5.87 -22.66 -9.26
CA GLY A 458 -5.53 -23.96 -8.70
C GLY A 458 -4.04 -24.12 -8.41
N SER A 459 -3.73 -25.22 -7.72
CA SER A 459 -2.35 -25.68 -7.52
C SER A 459 -1.67 -25.95 -8.85
N LEU A 460 -0.38 -25.69 -8.91
CA LEU A 460 0.50 -26.17 -9.98
C LEU A 460 1.09 -27.49 -9.49
N GLU A 461 0.72 -28.58 -10.15
CA GLU A 461 1.24 -29.91 -9.82
C GLU A 461 2.57 -30.14 -10.57
N ASP A 462 3.41 -31.03 -10.05
CA ASP A 462 4.71 -31.35 -10.66
C ASP A 462 4.57 -31.80 -12.13
N ASP A 463 3.53 -32.60 -12.43
CA ASP A 463 3.20 -33.02 -13.79
C ASP A 463 2.83 -31.87 -14.75
N ASP A 464 2.30 -30.76 -14.22
CA ASP A 464 2.03 -29.57 -15.03
C ASP A 464 3.33 -28.84 -15.38
N ILE A 465 4.30 -28.85 -14.47
CA ILE A 465 5.63 -28.21 -14.66
C ILE A 465 6.49 -29.08 -15.59
N LEU A 466 6.45 -30.39 -15.41
CA LEU A 466 7.27 -31.36 -16.17
C LEU A 466 6.60 -31.85 -17.46
N ARG A 467 5.47 -31.25 -17.87
CA ARG A 467 4.61 -31.76 -18.95
C ARG A 467 5.38 -32.07 -20.24
N ASP A 468 6.20 -31.13 -20.70
CA ASP A 468 6.93 -31.28 -21.95
C ASP A 468 7.93 -32.45 -21.90
N GLU A 469 8.67 -32.58 -20.80
CA GLU A 469 9.61 -33.68 -20.57
C GLU A 469 8.88 -35.03 -20.45
N LEU A 470 7.76 -35.06 -19.73
CA LEU A 470 6.93 -36.27 -19.60
C LEU A 470 6.37 -36.71 -20.96
N ASP A 471 5.93 -35.78 -21.81
CA ASP A 471 5.44 -36.07 -23.15
C ASP A 471 6.56 -36.58 -24.08
N GLU A 472 7.77 -36.05 -23.96
CA GLU A 472 8.95 -36.58 -24.66
C GLU A 472 9.28 -38.01 -24.23
N LEU A 473 9.28 -38.28 -22.92
CA LEU A 473 9.51 -39.62 -22.37
C LEU A 473 8.42 -40.59 -22.81
N HIS A 474 7.14 -40.20 -22.78
CA HIS A 474 6.04 -41.02 -23.29
C HIS A 474 6.22 -41.37 -24.77
N ARG A 475 6.62 -40.40 -25.61
CA ARG A 475 6.93 -40.65 -27.03
C ARG A 475 8.13 -41.58 -27.22
N ALA A 476 9.14 -41.48 -26.36
CA ALA A 476 10.34 -42.30 -26.42
C ALA A 476 10.08 -43.75 -25.99
N PHE A 477 9.23 -43.97 -24.98
CA PHE A 477 8.94 -45.30 -24.42
C PHE A 477 7.74 -46.01 -25.08
N SER A 478 6.96 -45.31 -25.91
CA SER A 478 5.88 -45.90 -26.72
C SER A 478 6.35 -46.41 -28.09
N LYS A 479 7.67 -46.32 -28.37
CA LYS A 479 8.33 -46.94 -29.52
C LYS A 479 8.97 -48.26 -29.10
#